data_AF-A0A6J7ILE5-F1
#
_entry.id   AF-A0A6J7ILE5-F1
#
_cell.length_a   1.000
_cell.length_b   1.000
_cell.length_c   1.000
_cell.angle_alpha   90.00
_cell.angle_beta   90.00
_cell.angle_gamma   90.00
#
_symmetry.space_group_name_H-M   'P 1'
#
loop_
_entity.id
_entity.type
_entity.pdbx_description
1 polymer ?
#
loop_
_entity_poly.entity_id
_entity_poly.type
_entity_poly.pdbx_seq_one_letter_code
_entity_poly.pdbx_strand_id
1 'polypeptide(L)'
;MPGIPTLHHATNPSASAQNLFKMLSKGGKLIHSNDGRIITAKFSDGSRVVLRPISGSDGSPVVEVHNPNPNAKLPPRQKIHFMKEPS
;
A
#
# COMPACT_ATOMS: atom_id res chain seq x y z
N MET A 1 0.20 8.55 -17.53
CA MET A 1 -1.14 7.96 -17.30
C MET A 1 -1.28 7.66 -15.82
N PRO A 2 -2.34 8.13 -15.13
CA PRO A 2 -2.61 7.70 -13.76
C PRO A 2 -2.86 6.19 -13.75
N GLY A 3 -2.13 5.46 -12.93
CA GLY A 3 -2.27 4.00 -12.82
C GLY A 3 -3.69 3.65 -12.34
N ILE A 4 -4.32 2.69 -13.02
CA ILE A 4 -5.64 2.19 -12.63
C ILE A 4 -5.51 1.59 -11.21
N PRO A 5 -6.34 2.01 -10.25
CA PRO A 5 -6.32 1.42 -8.92
C PRO A 5 -6.70 -0.07 -9.00
N THR A 6 -5.89 -0.94 -8.41
CA THR A 6 -6.23 -2.37 -8.32
C THR A 6 -7.15 -2.56 -7.13
N LEU A 7 -8.36 -3.08 -7.38
CA LEU A 7 -9.34 -3.42 -6.34
C LEU A 7 -9.22 -4.90 -5.98
N HIS A 8 -8.91 -5.18 -4.71
CA HIS A 8 -8.89 -6.55 -4.18
C HIS A 8 -10.07 -6.76 -3.24
N HIS A 9 -10.93 -7.71 -3.59
CA HIS A 9 -11.99 -8.14 -2.69
C HIS A 9 -11.44 -9.16 -1.70
N ALA A 10 -11.75 -8.99 -0.42
CA ALA A 10 -11.35 -9.91 0.64
C ALA A 10 -12.42 -9.99 1.71
N THR A 11 -12.55 -11.16 2.34
CA THR A 11 -13.45 -11.38 3.48
C THR A 11 -13.05 -10.52 4.68
N ASN A 12 -11.75 -10.25 4.84
CA ASN A 12 -11.19 -9.30 5.82
C ASN A 12 -10.18 -8.34 5.14
N PRO A 13 -10.65 -7.19 4.62
CA PRO A 13 -9.82 -6.23 3.88
C PRO A 13 -8.61 -5.73 4.67
N SER A 14 -8.78 -5.49 5.97
CA SER A 14 -7.71 -4.98 6.84
C SER A 14 -6.60 -6.00 7.03
N ALA A 15 -6.95 -7.27 7.30
CA ALA A 15 -5.97 -8.34 7.43
C ALA A 15 -5.21 -8.58 6.12
N SER A 16 -5.91 -8.57 4.98
CA SER A 16 -5.29 -8.73 3.66
C SER A 16 -4.32 -7.59 3.33
N ALA A 17 -4.68 -6.34 3.61
CA ALA A 17 -3.81 -5.19 3.43
C ALA A 17 -2.56 -5.27 4.32
N GLN A 18 -2.72 -5.66 5.59
CA GLN A 18 -1.60 -5.87 6.51
C GLN A 18 -0.66 -6.98 6.05
N ASN A 19 -1.21 -8.10 5.57
CA ASN A 19 -0.42 -9.23 5.07
C ASN A 19 0.38 -8.84 3.82
N LEU A 20 -0.26 -8.15 2.86
CA LEU A 20 0.44 -7.65 1.67
C LEU A 20 1.54 -6.67 2.06
N PHE A 21 1.25 -5.71 2.95
CA PHE A 21 2.24 -4.78 3.44
C PHE A 21 3.42 -5.50 4.10
N LYS A 22 3.16 -6.44 5.02
CA LYS A 22 4.19 -7.21 5.73
C LYS A 22 5.09 -8.00 4.77
N MET A 23 4.51 -8.54 3.70
CA MET A 23 5.26 -9.23 2.66
C MET A 23 6.16 -8.27 1.88
N LEU A 24 5.60 -7.14 1.44
CA LEU A 24 6.31 -6.14 0.64
C LEU A 24 7.30 -5.30 1.43
N SER A 25 7.13 -5.15 2.75
CA SER A 25 7.97 -4.32 3.62
C SER A 25 9.28 -4.99 4.04
N LYS A 26 9.50 -6.27 3.69
CA LYS A 26 10.70 -7.02 4.09
C LYS A 26 11.96 -6.34 3.57
N GLY A 27 12.89 -6.03 4.48
CA GLY A 27 14.14 -5.34 4.16
C GLY A 27 14.04 -3.81 4.10
N GLY A 28 12.83 -3.24 4.25
CA GLY A 28 12.63 -1.80 4.38
C GLY A 28 12.70 -1.33 5.83
N LYS A 29 13.12 -0.08 6.04
CA LYS A 29 13.04 0.60 7.34
C LYS A 29 11.61 1.06 7.57
N LEU A 30 10.99 0.58 8.65
CA LEU A 30 9.63 0.98 9.03
C LEU A 30 9.62 2.36 9.69
N ILE A 31 8.68 3.20 9.25
CA ILE A 31 8.42 4.54 9.75
C ILE A 31 6.93 4.63 10.04
N HIS A 32 6.60 4.97 11.27
CA HIS A 32 5.22 5.21 11.70
C HIS A 32 4.95 6.71 11.65
N SER A 33 3.87 7.10 10.97
CA SER A 33 3.46 8.49 10.79
C SER A 33 1.99 8.66 11.15
N ASN A 34 1.58 9.89 11.46
CA ASN A 34 0.19 10.23 11.77
C ASN A 34 -0.35 9.40 12.95
N ASP A 35 0.37 9.39 14.07
CA ASP A 35 0.07 8.62 15.28
C ASP A 35 -0.12 7.11 15.05
N GLY A 36 0.68 6.54 14.14
CA GLY A 36 0.62 5.11 13.80
C GLY A 36 -0.47 4.76 12.78
N ARG A 37 -1.25 5.73 12.30
CA ARG A 37 -2.29 5.52 11.27
C ARG A 37 -1.70 5.30 9.88
N ILE A 38 -0.42 5.58 9.67
CA ILE A 38 0.27 5.32 8.42
C ILE A 38 1.58 4.60 8.73
N ILE A 39 1.80 3.46 8.09
CA ILE A 39 3.05 2.69 8.22
C ILE A 39 3.75 2.72 6.87
N THR A 40 4.98 3.20 6.84
CA THR A 40 5.79 3.28 5.62
C THR A 40 7.03 2.42 5.77
N ALA A 41 7.25 1.50 4.83
CA ALA A 41 8.52 0.81 4.66
C ALA A 41 9.34 1.55 3.60
N LYS A 42 10.49 2.11 3.99
CA LYS A 42 11.40 2.84 3.09
C LYS A 42 12.63 2.00 2.79
N PHE A 43 12.97 1.87 1.51
CA PHE A 43 14.09 1.07 1.02
C PHE A 43 15.29 1.96 0.69
N SER A 44 16.48 1.36 0.59
CA SER A 44 17.74 2.07 0.33
C SER A 44 17.80 2.66 -1.09
N ASP A 45 17.09 2.07 -2.04
CA ASP A 45 16.92 2.55 -3.41
C ASP A 45 15.94 3.74 -3.52
N GLY A 46 15.36 4.18 -2.40
CA GLY A 46 14.37 5.24 -2.34
C GLY A 46 12.93 4.77 -2.59
N SER A 47 12.71 3.50 -2.95
CA SER A 47 11.39 2.89 -3.03
C SER A 47 10.71 2.93 -1.67
N ARG A 48 9.37 2.97 -1.69
CA ARG A 48 8.59 2.89 -0.45
C ARG A 48 7.29 2.14 -0.65
N VAL A 49 6.91 1.41 0.38
CA VAL A 49 5.60 0.77 0.51
C VAL A 49 4.87 1.43 1.66
N VAL A 50 3.61 1.79 1.48
CA VAL A 50 2.81 2.52 2.46
C VAL A 50 1.54 1.73 2.76
N LEU A 51 1.30 1.41 4.03
CA LEU A 51 0.02 0.91 4.51
C LEU A 51 -0.76 2.06 5.15
N ARG A 52 -2.00 2.22 4.68
CA ARG A 52 -3.03 3.04 5.30
C ARG A 52 -4.19 2.14 5.71
N PRO A 53 -4.34 1.81 7.00
CA PRO A 53 -5.44 0.97 7.49
C PRO A 53 -6.83 1.58 7.25
N ILE A 54 -6.91 2.91 7.21
CA ILE A 54 -8.12 3.66 6.87
C ILE A 54 -7.72 4.72 5.85
N SER A 55 -8.20 4.59 4.61
CA SER A 55 -8.02 5.65 3.62
C SER A 55 -9.01 6.79 3.87
N GLY A 56 -8.56 8.04 3.71
CA GLY A 56 -9.41 9.23 3.89
C GLY A 56 -10.45 9.43 2.78
N SER A 57 -10.45 8.60 1.74
CA SER A 57 -11.42 8.69 0.64
C SER A 57 -12.67 7.85 0.92
N ASP A 58 -12.50 6.56 1.24
CA ASP A 58 -13.62 5.60 1.30
C ASP A 58 -13.61 4.75 2.59
N GLY A 59 -12.74 5.07 3.56
CA GLY A 59 -12.57 4.28 4.79
C GLY A 59 -11.90 2.91 4.59
N SER A 60 -11.62 2.51 3.35
CA SER A 60 -11.00 1.22 3.01
C SER A 60 -9.50 1.17 3.31
N PRO A 61 -8.96 0.00 3.71
CA PRO A 61 -7.53 -0.20 3.85
C PRO A 61 -6.83 -0.20 2.49
N VAL A 62 -5.67 0.44 2.43
CA VAL A 62 -4.90 0.67 1.20
C VAL A 62 -3.44 0.33 1.40
N VAL A 63 -2.86 -0.33 0.40
CA VAL A 63 -1.41 -0.48 0.24
C VAL A 63 -0.96 0.31 -0.99
N GLU A 64 0.09 1.11 -0.84
CA GLU A 64 0.71 1.84 -1.94
C GLU A 64 2.14 1.40 -2.14
N VAL A 65 2.54 1.22 -3.39
CA VAL A 65 3.92 0.97 -3.78
C VAL A 65 4.38 2.15 -4.61
N HIS A 66 5.48 2.78 -4.20
CA HIS A 66 6.08 3.90 -4.89
C HIS A 66 7.48 3.49 -5.33
N ASN A 67 7.74 3.58 -6.63
CA ASN A 67 9.04 3.35 -7.22
C ASN A 67 9.57 4.68 -7.75
N PRO A 68 10.69 5.21 -7.20
CA PRO A 68 11.25 6.48 -7.62
C PRO A 68 11.93 6.39 -9.00
N ASN A 69 12.17 5.19 -9.52
CA ASN A 69 12.85 5.01 -10.81
C ASN A 69 11.87 5.25 -11.97
N PRO A 70 12.00 6.35 -12.74
CA PRO A 70 11.11 6.64 -13.87
C PRO A 70 11.34 5.70 -15.05
N ASN A 71 12.48 4.98 -15.09
CA ASN A 71 12.84 4.04 -16.14
C ASN A 71 12.46 2.59 -15.81
N ALA A 72 11.88 2.34 -14.64
CA ALA A 72 11.38 1.01 -14.31
C ALA A 72 10.19 0.67 -15.23
N LYS A 73 10.08 -0.61 -15.64
CA LYS A 73 8.89 -1.12 -16.34
C LYS A 73 7.64 -1.15 -15.45
N LEU A 74 7.78 -0.79 -14.18
CA LEU A 74 6.70 -0.71 -13.19
C LEU A 74 6.16 0.73 -13.13
N PRO A 75 4.86 0.90 -12.87
CA PRO A 75 4.32 2.23 -12.67
C PRO A 75 5.01 2.94 -11.48
N PRO A 76 5.22 4.27 -11.56
CA PRO A 76 5.89 5.03 -10.50
C PRO A 76 5.12 4.99 -9.17
N ARG A 77 3.81 4.77 -9.25
CA ARG A 77 2.92 4.56 -8.11
C ARG A 77 1.84 3.56 -8.45
N GLN A 78 1.68 2.56 -7.60
CA GLN A 78 0.55 1.65 -7.63
C GLN A 78 -0.20 1.73 -6.30
N LYS A 79 -1.52 1.84 -6.38
CA LYS A 79 -2.41 1.91 -5.22
C LYS A 79 -3.38 0.73 -5.27
N ILE A 80 -3.40 -0.04 -4.19
CA ILE A 80 -4.22 -1.24 -4.05
C ILE A 80 -5.22 -0.98 -2.96
N HIS A 81 -6.50 -0.99 -3.31
CA HIS A 81 -7.61 -0.87 -2.38
C HIS A 81 -8.13 -2.25 -2.01
N PHE A 82 -8.28 -2.50 -0.72
CA PHE A 82 -8.88 -3.72 -0.22
C PHE A 82 -10.33 -3.43 0.15
N MET A 83 -11.26 -4.07 -0.54
CA MET A 83 -12.70 -3.93 -0.33
C MET A 83 -13.30 -5.23 0.20
N LYS A 84 -14.40 -5.13 0.94
CA LYS A 84 -15.13 -6.31 1.40
C LYS A 84 -15.79 -6.96 0.19
N GLU A 85 -15.73 -8.29 0.08
CA GLU A 85 -16.52 -9.01 -0.93
C GLU A 85 -18.01 -8.67 -0.78
N PRO A 86 -18.71 -8.33 -1.87
CA PRO A 86 -20.17 -8.27 -1.83
C PRO A 86 -20.69 -9.69 -1.60
N SER A 87 -21.41 -9.88 -0.50
CA SER A 87 -22.13 -11.10 -0.13
C SER A 87 -23.30 -11.38 -1.05
#